data_AF-A0A9X1QTL6-F1
#
_entry.id   AF-A0A9X1QTL6-F1
#
_cell.length_a   1.000
_cell.length_b   1.000
_cell.length_c   1.000
_cell.angle_alpha   90.00
_cell.angle_beta   90.00
_cell.angle_gamma   90.00
#
_symmetry.space_group_name_H-M   'P 1'
#
loop_
_entity.id
_entity.type
_entity.pdbx_description
1 polymer ?
#
loop_
_entity_poly.entity_id
_entity_poly.type
_entity_poly.pdbx_seq_one_letter_code
_entity_poly.pdbx_strand_id
1 'polypeptide(L)'
;MGENVTAIITEMKNISSGILNKDLTTVRGFSERQLEAIAKQTVLIQKGVKSGDIDEDLREFFLDGLEAMTRNFINTLKGILLVTIEKLWNALISFLYKAVGAVV
;
A
#
# COMPACT_ATOMS: atom_id res chain seq x y z
N MET A 1 -18.63 -14.21 -32.82
CA MET A 1 -18.71 -13.04 -31.90
C MET A 1 -18.24 -13.35 -30.47
N GLY A 2 -18.45 -14.54 -29.91
CA GLY A 2 -18.00 -14.88 -28.54
C GLY A 2 -16.49 -15.06 -28.35
N GLU A 3 -15.74 -15.56 -29.35
CA GLU A 3 -14.28 -15.75 -29.25
C GLU A 3 -13.52 -14.44 -29.01
N ASN A 4 -13.96 -13.33 -29.62
CA ASN A 4 -13.29 -12.04 -29.50
C ASN A 4 -13.51 -11.39 -28.12
N VAL A 5 -14.70 -11.55 -27.55
CA VAL A 5 -15.01 -11.04 -26.20
C VAL A 5 -14.22 -11.82 -25.14
N THR A 6 -14.13 -13.14 -25.27
CA THR A 6 -13.34 -13.98 -24.36
C THR A 6 -11.85 -13.64 -24.41
N ALA A 7 -11.30 -13.37 -25.60
CA ALA A 7 -9.91 -12.92 -25.73
C ALA A 7 -9.66 -11.57 -25.03
N ILE A 8 -10.56 -10.59 -25.22
CA ILE A 8 -10.49 -9.28 -24.55
C ILE A 8 -10.54 -9.44 -23.03
N ILE A 9 -11.48 -10.22 -22.50
CA ILE A 9 -11.60 -10.47 -21.06
C ILE A 9 -10.34 -11.14 -20.51
N THR A 10 -9.78 -12.10 -21.25
CA THR A 10 -8.56 -12.81 -20.84
C THR A 10 -7.39 -11.86 -20.73
N GLU A 11 -7.22 -10.98 -21.72
CA GLU A 11 -6.13 -10.01 -21.72
C GLU A 11 -6.30 -8.95 -20.60
N MET A 12 -7.53 -8.46 -20.38
CA MET A 12 -7.81 -7.57 -19.23
C MET A 12 -7.45 -8.24 -17.90
N LYS A 13 -7.77 -9.53 -17.72
CA LYS A 13 -7.41 -10.29 -16.52
C LYS A 13 -5.89 -10.42 -16.38
N ASN A 14 -5.17 -10.68 -17.47
CA ASN A 14 -3.72 -10.78 -17.47
C ASN A 14 -3.06 -9.45 -17.09
N ILE A 15 -3.46 -8.34 -17.73
CA ILE A 15 -2.99 -6.98 -17.41
C ILE A 15 -3.23 -6.67 -15.94
N SER A 16 -4.46 -6.89 -15.48
CA SER A 16 -4.85 -6.61 -14.10
C SER A 16 -4.02 -7.40 -13.10
N SER A 17 -3.87 -8.71 -13.34
CA SER A 17 -3.12 -9.60 -12.44
C SER A 17 -1.64 -9.26 -12.42
N GLY A 18 -1.04 -8.90 -13.57
CA GLY A 18 0.36 -8.49 -13.66
C GLY A 18 0.67 -7.25 -12.82
N ILE A 19 -0.20 -6.23 -12.88
CA ILE A 19 -0.04 -5.00 -12.10
C ILE A 19 -0.26 -5.26 -10.61
N LEU A 20 -1.38 -5.89 -10.26
CA LEU A 20 -1.76 -6.13 -8.87
C LEU A 20 -0.73 -7.01 -8.13
N ASN A 21 -0.21 -8.07 -8.77
CA ASN A 21 0.77 -8.96 -8.14
C ASN A 21 2.10 -8.25 -7.85
N LYS A 22 2.57 -7.41 -8.78
CA LYS A 22 3.83 -6.65 -8.60
C LYS A 22 3.70 -5.63 -7.46
N ASP A 23 2.62 -4.88 -7.45
CA ASP A 23 2.42 -3.83 -6.45
C ASP A 23 2.04 -4.43 -5.07
N LEU A 24 1.40 -5.60 -5.03
CA LEU A 24 1.12 -6.35 -3.78
C LEU A 24 2.41 -6.72 -3.02
N THR A 25 3.44 -7.20 -3.72
CA THR A 25 4.73 -7.52 -3.10
C THR A 25 5.37 -6.28 -2.48
N THR A 26 5.27 -5.14 -3.18
CA THR A 26 5.77 -3.85 -2.68
C THR A 26 5.02 -3.41 -1.42
N VAL A 27 3.68 -3.49 -1.45
CA VAL A 27 2.82 -3.18 -0.30
C VAL A 27 3.11 -4.07 0.89
N ARG A 28 3.30 -5.38 0.68
CA ARG A 28 3.60 -6.35 1.74
C ARG A 28 4.91 -6.02 2.43
N GLY A 29 5.99 -5.88 1.65
CA GLY A 29 7.31 -5.58 2.22
C GLY A 29 7.37 -4.22 2.92
N PHE A 30 6.65 -3.20 2.41
CA PHE A 30 6.51 -1.92 3.11
C PHE A 30 5.78 -2.10 4.45
N SER A 31 4.63 -2.78 4.43
CA SER A 31 3.79 -2.96 5.62
C SER A 31 4.52 -3.72 6.72
N GLU A 32 5.19 -4.82 6.39
CA GLU A 32 5.97 -5.61 7.35
C GLU A 32 7.02 -4.76 8.05
N ARG A 33 7.83 -4.00 7.30
CA ARG A 33 8.89 -3.14 7.86
C ARG A 33 8.34 -2.03 8.75
N GLN A 34 7.26 -1.35 8.33
CA GLN A 34 6.70 -0.25 9.10
C GLN A 34 6.04 -0.74 10.39
N LEU A 35 5.27 -1.82 10.32
CA LEU A 35 4.64 -2.41 11.51
C LEU A 35 5.68 -2.94 12.50
N GLU A 36 6.75 -3.57 12.02
CA GLU A 36 7.85 -4.01 12.87
C GLU A 36 8.53 -2.82 13.58
N ALA A 37 8.78 -1.72 12.88
CA ALA A 37 9.38 -0.53 13.46
C ALA A 37 8.48 0.11 14.52
N ILE A 38 7.18 0.25 14.25
CA ILE A 38 6.19 0.75 15.21
C ILE A 38 6.16 -0.14 16.45
N ALA A 39 6.09 -1.47 16.26
CA ALA A 39 6.07 -2.41 17.38
C ALA A 39 7.35 -2.33 18.24
N LYS A 40 8.53 -2.25 17.61
CA LYS A 40 9.81 -2.06 18.32
C LYS A 40 9.81 -0.76 19.13
N GLN A 41 9.33 0.34 18.55
CA GLN A 41 9.24 1.62 19.24
C GLN A 41 8.30 1.52 20.45
N THR A 42 7.14 0.89 20.30
CA THR A 42 6.21 0.64 21.41
C THR A 42 6.85 -0.16 22.54
N VAL A 43 7.64 -1.20 22.23
CA VAL A 43 8.36 -1.98 23.25
C VAL A 43 9.42 -1.14 23.97
N LEU A 44 10.13 -0.28 23.26
CA LEU A 44 11.12 0.63 23.88
C LEU A 44 10.44 1.60 24.84
N ILE A 45 9.34 2.22 24.42
CA ILE A 45 8.53 3.11 25.28
C ILE A 45 8.01 2.35 26.50
N GLN A 46 7.46 1.14 26.30
CA GLN A 46 6.97 0.32 27.41
C GLN A 46 8.07 0.01 28.44
N LYS A 47 9.30 -0.24 28.00
CA LYS A 47 10.45 -0.46 28.90
C LYS A 47 10.80 0.81 29.68
N GLY A 48 10.86 1.97 29.02
CA GLY A 48 11.14 3.25 29.68
C GLY A 48 10.09 3.65 30.70
N VAL A 49 8.81 3.38 30.42
CA VAL A 49 7.71 3.59 31.39
C VAL A 49 7.87 2.68 32.60
N LYS A 50 8.24 1.41 32.39
CA LYS A 50 8.44 0.43 33.49
C LYS A 50 9.66 0.74 34.35
N SER A 51 10.73 1.27 33.77
CA SER A 51 11.94 1.66 34.52
C SER A 51 11.79 2.99 35.25
N GLY A 52 10.79 3.82 34.86
CA GLY A 52 10.63 5.18 35.36
C GLY A 52 11.45 6.22 34.59
N ASP A 53 12.16 5.81 33.54
CA ASP A 53 12.89 6.73 32.65
C ASP A 53 11.94 7.58 31.78
N ILE A 54 10.69 7.12 31.63
CA ILE A 54 9.60 7.86 30.98
C ILE A 54 8.53 8.13 32.04
N ASP A 55 8.48 9.39 32.47
CA ASP A 55 7.43 9.90 33.35
C ASP A 55 6.13 10.19 32.59
N GLU A 56 5.14 10.76 33.28
CA GLU A 56 3.80 10.96 32.72
C GLU A 56 3.77 11.96 31.56
N ASP A 57 4.48 13.08 31.69
CA ASP A 57 4.56 14.12 30.66
C ASP A 57 5.28 13.58 29.42
N LEU A 58 6.39 12.86 29.62
CA LEU A 58 7.15 12.27 28.53
C LEU A 58 6.40 11.10 27.87
N ARG A 59 5.55 10.39 28.62
CA ARG A 59 4.69 9.33 28.08
C ARG A 59 3.69 9.88 27.06
N GLU A 60 3.04 11.01 27.33
CA GLU A 60 2.10 11.64 26.39
C GLU A 60 2.80 12.02 25.08
N PHE A 61 3.98 12.65 25.17
CA PHE A 61 4.81 12.94 24.00
C PHE A 61 5.13 11.70 23.15
N PHE A 62 5.48 10.57 23.79
CA PHE A 62 5.76 9.33 23.08
C PHE A 62 4.51 8.68 22.47
N LEU A 63 3.33 8.83 23.10
CA LEU A 63 2.07 8.34 22.55
C LEU A 63 1.66 9.12 21.30
N ASP A 64 1.82 10.44 21.29
CA ASP A 64 1.64 11.29 20.10
C ASP A 64 2.58 10.86 18.97
N GLY A 65 3.84 10.53 19.32
CA GLY A 65 4.81 9.97 18.38
C GLY A 65 4.32 8.66 17.74
N LEU A 66 3.79 7.72 18.53
CA LEU A 66 3.24 6.46 18.03
C LEU A 66 2.01 6.69 17.13
N GLU A 67 1.14 7.64 17.49
CA GLU A 67 0.01 8.05 16.65
C GLU A 67 0.49 8.59 15.31
N ALA A 68 1.48 9.49 15.32
CA ALA A 68 2.06 10.06 14.10
C ALA A 68 2.69 8.97 13.21
N MET A 69 3.46 8.03 13.79
CA MET A 69 4.03 6.91 13.04
C MET A 69 2.95 6.06 12.38
N THR A 70 1.87 5.75 13.11
CA THR A 70 0.75 4.96 12.60
C THR A 70 0.00 5.70 11.49
N ARG A 71 -0.27 7.01 11.67
CA ARG A 71 -0.89 7.86 10.64
C ARG A 71 -0.04 7.89 9.36
N ASN A 72 1.27 8.04 9.50
CA ASN A 72 2.20 8.07 8.37
C ASN A 72 2.22 6.72 7.63
N PHE A 73 2.21 5.61 8.35
CA PHE A 73 2.09 4.28 7.76
C PHE A 73 0.81 4.17 6.91
N ILE A 74 -0.35 4.53 7.47
CA ILE A 74 -1.64 4.47 6.76
C ILE A 74 -1.66 5.40 5.54
N ASN A 75 -1.16 6.64 5.67
CA ASN A 75 -1.16 7.59 4.56
C ASN A 75 -0.24 7.15 3.42
N THR A 76 0.92 6.58 3.75
CA THR A 76 1.83 6.02 2.74
C THR A 76 1.20 4.82 2.05
N LEU A 77 0.56 3.92 2.81
CA LEU A 77 -0.16 2.78 2.25
C LEU A 77 -1.27 3.22 1.28
N LYS A 78 -2.05 4.24 1.65
CA LYS A 78 -3.06 4.85 0.77
C LYS A 78 -2.42 5.37 -0.53
N GLY A 79 -1.31 6.09 -0.43
CA GLY A 79 -0.58 6.60 -1.60
C GLY A 79 -0.13 5.49 -2.54
N ILE A 80 0.43 4.40 -2.00
CA ILE A 80 0.84 3.23 -2.80
C ILE A 80 -0.37 2.63 -3.52
N LEU A 81 -1.49 2.43 -2.82
CA LEU A 81 -2.71 1.85 -3.40
C LEU A 81 -3.32 2.74 -4.50
N LEU A 82 -3.34 4.06 -4.30
CA LEU A 82 -3.82 5.00 -5.31
C LEU A 82 -3.01 4.88 -6.61
N VAL A 83 -1.68 4.85 -6.51
CA VAL A 83 -0.80 4.66 -7.67
C VAL A 83 -1.05 3.31 -8.37
N THR A 84 -1.28 2.24 -7.61
CA THR A 84 -1.63 0.93 -8.19
C THR A 84 -2.94 0.98 -8.97
N ILE A 85 -3.95 1.65 -8.43
CA ILE A 85 -5.26 1.83 -9.09
C ILE A 85 -5.10 2.67 -10.36
N GLU A 86 -4.34 3.76 -10.32
CA GLU A 86 -4.07 4.60 -11.49
C GLU A 86 -3.34 3.83 -12.61
N LYS A 87 -2.32 3.05 -12.27
CA LYS A 87 -1.62 2.18 -13.23
C LYS A 87 -2.58 1.17 -13.86
N LEU A 88 -3.42 0.54 -13.05
CA LEU A 88 -4.41 -0.44 -13.50
C LEU A 88 -5.38 0.21 -14.50
N TRP A 89 -5.94 1.36 -14.13
CA TRP A 89 -6.83 2.14 -14.98
C TRP A 89 -6.18 2.48 -16.32
N ASN A 90 -4.98 3.07 -16.28
CA ASN A 90 -4.26 3.49 -17.48
C ASN A 90 -3.96 2.32 -18.41
N ALA A 91 -3.52 1.19 -17.84
CA ALA A 91 -3.21 -0.01 -18.63
C ALA A 91 -4.46 -0.62 -19.29
N LEU A 92 -5.57 -0.71 -18.55
CA LEU A 92 -6.83 -1.24 -19.08
C LEU A 92 -7.40 -0.34 -20.17
N ILE A 93 -7.47 0.97 -19.96
CA ILE A 93 -7.97 1.92 -20.97
C ILE A 93 -7.09 1.91 -22.21
N SER A 94 -5.76 1.91 -22.04
CA SER A 94 -4.82 1.84 -23.17
C SER A 94 -5.01 0.57 -23.98
N PHE A 95 -5.23 -0.57 -23.32
CA PHE A 95 -5.53 -1.84 -24.00
C PHE A 95 -6.86 -1.76 -24.78
N LEU A 96 -7.93 -1.28 -24.14
CA LEU A 96 -9.25 -1.17 -24.77
C LEU A 96 -9.24 -0.22 -25.98
N TYR A 97 -8.54 0.91 -25.88
CA TYR A 97 -8.38 1.85 -27.00
C TYR A 97 -7.64 1.22 -28.18
N LYS A 98 -6.56 0.46 -27.92
CA LYS A 98 -5.88 -0.31 -28.96
C LYS A 98 -6.79 -1.37 -29.59
N ALA A 99 -7.61 -2.04 -28.78
CA ALA A 99 -8.52 -3.08 -29.25
C ALA A 99 -9.61 -2.52 -30.21
N VAL A 100 -10.00 -1.25 -30.06
CA VAL A 100 -10.93 -0.57 -30.99
C VAL A 100 -10.21 0.16 -32.14
N GLY A 101 -8.89 0.01 -32.27
CA GLY A 101 -8.10 0.62 -33.34
C GLY A 101 -7.77 2.11 -33.15
N ALA A 102 -7.96 2.65 -31.94
CA ALA A 102 -7.50 4.00 -31.63
C ALA A 102 -5.97 4.02 -31.50
N VAL A 103 -5.32 5.01 -32.13
CA VAL A 103 -3.89 5.28 -31.94
C VAL A 103 -3.77 6.09 -30.64
N VAL A 104 -3.09 5.52 -29.64
CA VAL A 104 -2.86 6.11 -28.31
C VAL A 104 -1.37 6.12 -28.03
#